data_AF-A0A1Q7IHX7-F1
#
_entry.id   AF-A0A1Q7IHX7-F1
#
_cell.length_a   1.000
_cell.length_b   1.000
_cell.length_c   1.000
_cell.angle_alpha   90.00
_cell.angle_beta   90.00
_cell.angle_gamma   90.00
#
_symmetry.space_group_name_H-M   'P 1'
#
loop_
_entity.id
_entity.type
_entity.pdbx_description
1 polymer ?
#
loop_
_entity_poly.entity_id
_entity_poly.type
_entity_poly.pdbx_seq_one_letter_code
_entity_poly.pdbx_strand_id
1 'polypeptide(L)'
;MPQPRRVTLVTSVMARPVIEQFAEDIRRTERLEVQVLPIVNKFFGEEVTVAGLLCGQDVLAALEESGNLGDLVLLPRVMLDNEGVRFLDDVTVEEFKARLPVRVEFVRNAQETIDAIRSLAAPTREATAPKVTVRIQAR
;
A
#
# COMPACT_ATOMS: atom_id res chain seq x y z
N MET A 1 -24.99 3.37 1.16
CA MET A 1 -23.97 4.15 1.91
C MET A 1 -22.62 3.86 1.28
N PRO A 2 -21.73 4.84 1.06
CA PRO A 2 -20.38 4.52 0.61
C PRO A 2 -19.72 3.61 1.65
N GLN A 3 -19.18 2.46 1.22
CA GLN A 3 -18.48 1.53 2.11
C GLN A 3 -17.23 2.23 2.68
N PRO A 4 -16.87 1.98 3.96
CA PRO A 4 -15.64 2.51 4.51
C PRO A 4 -14.46 1.98 3.68
N ARG A 5 -13.59 2.89 3.24
CA ARG A 5 -12.40 2.51 2.47
C ARG A 5 -11.36 1.94 3.44
N ARG A 6 -10.70 0.85 3.02
CA ARG A 6 -9.74 0.11 3.84
C ARG A 6 -8.31 0.38 3.38
N VAL A 7 -7.42 0.69 4.30
CA VAL A 7 -6.01 0.98 4.03
C VAL A 7 -5.12 0.07 4.87
N THR A 8 -4.10 -0.49 4.24
CA THR A 8 -3.05 -1.29 4.88
C THR A 8 -1.78 -0.46 5.02
N LEU A 9 -1.32 -0.24 6.25
CA LEU A 9 -0.02 0.37 6.53
C LEU A 9 0.99 -0.74 6.80
N VAL A 10 1.91 -0.93 5.86
CA VAL A 10 3.03 -1.86 6.02
C VAL A 10 4.11 -1.19 6.85
N THR A 11 4.71 -1.91 7.78
CA THR A 11 5.80 -1.39 8.61
C THR A 11 6.71 -2.51 9.08
N SER A 12 7.80 -2.18 9.76
CA SER A 12 8.63 -3.18 10.43
C SER A 12 8.12 -3.48 11.84
N VAL A 13 8.56 -4.62 12.40
CA VAL A 13 8.21 -4.99 13.78
C VAL A 13 8.58 -3.89 14.79
N MET A 14 9.75 -3.27 14.65
CA MET A 14 10.20 -2.19 15.55
C MET A 14 9.33 -0.93 15.45
N ALA A 15 8.89 -0.58 14.24
CA ALA A 15 8.10 0.64 14.01
C ALA A 15 6.59 0.43 14.29
N ARG A 16 6.12 -0.81 14.42
CA ARG A 16 4.73 -1.17 14.73
C ARG A 16 4.07 -0.30 15.80
N PRO A 17 4.60 -0.13 17.03
CA PRO A 17 3.90 0.61 18.08
C PRO A 17 3.67 2.09 17.73
N VAL A 18 4.58 2.70 16.96
CA VAL A 18 4.43 4.09 16.50
C VAL A 18 3.40 4.17 15.38
N ILE A 19 3.45 3.24 14.43
CA ILE A 19 2.49 3.21 13.31
C ILE A 19 1.08 2.86 13.77
N GLU A 20 0.91 2.04 14.82
CA GLU A 20 -0.40 1.75 15.38
C GLU A 20 -1.04 2.98 16.02
N GLN A 21 -0.28 3.76 16.79
CA GLN A 21 -0.76 5.03 17.35
C GLN A 21 -1.20 5.99 16.23
N PHE A 22 -0.40 6.10 15.17
CA PHE A 22 -0.75 6.91 14.01
C PHE A 22 -2.00 6.39 13.28
N ALA A 23 -2.16 5.07 13.16
CA ALA A 23 -3.35 4.46 12.59
C ALA A 23 -4.60 4.72 13.44
N GLU A 24 -4.50 4.73 14.78
CA GLU A 24 -5.59 5.11 15.67
C GLU A 24 -6.07 6.55 15.42
N ASP A 25 -5.13 7.49 15.28
CA ASP A 25 -5.45 8.89 15.00
C ASP A 25 -6.16 9.06 13.65
N ILE A 26 -5.71 8.32 12.63
CA ILE A 26 -6.36 8.30 11.32
C ILE A 26 -7.77 7.72 11.44
N ARG A 27 -7.97 6.57 12.11
CA ARG A 27 -9.29 5.93 12.28
C ARG A 27 -10.31 6.84 12.99
N ARG A 28 -9.84 7.73 13.87
CA ARG A 28 -10.70 8.70 14.58
C ARG A 28 -11.07 9.90 13.72
N THR A 29 -10.17 10.33 12.86
CA THR A 29 -10.31 11.57 12.09
C THR A 29 -10.94 11.33 10.72
N GLU A 30 -10.57 10.22 10.09
CA GLU A 30 -11.00 9.82 8.76
C GLU A 30 -11.92 8.59 8.91
N ARG A 31 -13.09 8.58 8.25
CA ARG A 31 -14.03 7.44 8.32
C ARG A 31 -13.55 6.25 7.48
N LEU A 32 -12.44 5.64 7.90
CA LEU A 32 -11.68 4.63 7.17
C LEU A 32 -11.33 3.45 8.08
N GLU A 33 -11.21 2.28 7.48
CA GLU A 33 -10.61 1.12 8.15
C GLU A 33 -9.11 1.14 7.89
N VAL A 34 -8.30 1.20 8.95
CA VAL A 34 -6.83 1.18 8.82
C VAL A 34 -6.31 -0.04 9.54
N GLN A 35 -5.59 -0.91 8.82
CA GLN A 35 -4.88 -2.05 9.37
C GLN A 35 -3.37 -1.84 9.30
N VAL A 36 -2.65 -2.20 10.36
CA VAL A 36 -1.18 -2.16 10.39
C VAL A 36 -0.64 -3.57 10.21
N LEU A 37 0.18 -3.77 9.19
CA LEU A 37 0.82 -5.04 8.87
C LEU A 37 2.32 -4.94 9.14
N PRO A 38 2.81 -5.41 10.30
CA PRO A 38 4.24 -5.51 10.57
C PRO A 38 4.85 -6.67 9.77
N ILE A 39 5.97 -6.41 9.11
CA ILE A 39 6.72 -7.40 8.33
C ILE A 39 7.89 -7.90 9.16
N VAL A 40 8.00 -9.22 9.24
CA VAL A 40 9.15 -9.92 9.81
C VAL A 40 10.18 -10.11 8.71
N ASN A 41 11.41 -9.67 8.95
CA ASN A 41 12.51 -9.86 8.02
C ASN A 41 12.95 -11.33 8.04
N LYS A 42 12.65 -12.08 6.99
CA LYS A 42 13.08 -13.48 6.84
C LYS A 42 14.36 -13.56 6.01
N PHE A 43 14.64 -12.56 5.17
CA PHE A 43 15.84 -12.52 4.34
C PHE A 43 17.14 -12.32 5.14
N PHE A 44 17.20 -11.29 5.99
CA PHE A 44 18.35 -11.02 6.86
C PHE A 44 18.23 -11.67 8.25
N GLY A 45 17.06 -12.21 8.59
CA GLY A 45 16.74 -12.83 9.87
C GLY A 45 15.88 -11.96 10.78
N GLU A 46 15.12 -12.61 11.66
CA GLU A 46 14.03 -11.96 12.42
C GLU A 46 14.51 -10.91 13.42
N GLU A 47 15.78 -10.94 13.81
CA GLU A 47 16.42 -9.93 14.66
C GLU A 47 16.54 -8.56 13.97
N VAL A 48 16.51 -8.53 12.62
CA VAL A 48 16.51 -7.30 11.82
C VAL A 48 15.10 -6.72 11.76
N THR A 49 14.80 -5.81 12.67
CA THR A 49 13.44 -5.31 12.90
C THR A 49 13.17 -3.90 12.32
N VAL A 50 14.11 -3.35 11.54
CA VAL A 50 14.03 -2.01 10.94
C VAL A 50 13.40 -2.04 9.54
N ALA A 51 12.65 -0.99 9.16
CA ALA A 51 11.94 -0.95 7.88
C ALA A 51 12.86 -0.83 6.65
N GLY A 52 14.00 -0.15 6.79
CA GLY A 52 14.93 0.06 5.68
C GLY A 52 15.73 -1.17 5.25
N LEU A 53 15.59 -2.28 5.97
CA LEU A 53 16.25 -3.55 5.65
C LEU A 53 15.26 -4.65 5.24
N LEU A 54 13.98 -4.30 5.03
CA LEU A 54 12.98 -5.25 4.58
C LEU A 54 13.09 -5.48 3.07
N CYS A 55 13.08 -6.74 2.67
CA CYS A 55 13.14 -7.17 1.27
C CYS A 55 11.74 -7.27 0.65
N GLY A 56 11.66 -7.05 -0.66
CA GLY A 56 10.39 -7.08 -1.40
C GLY A 56 9.66 -8.41 -1.28
N GLN A 57 10.39 -9.52 -1.31
CA GLN A 57 9.81 -10.86 -1.18
C GLN A 57 9.13 -11.11 0.18
N ASP A 58 9.70 -10.61 1.28
CA ASP A 58 9.16 -10.82 2.63
C ASP A 58 7.86 -10.03 2.79
N VAL A 59 7.84 -8.82 2.22
CA VAL A 59 6.68 -7.96 2.17
C VAL A 59 5.58 -8.56 1.29
N LEU A 60 5.91 -9.07 0.10
CA LEU A 60 4.95 -9.72 -0.79
C LEU A 60 4.30 -10.93 -0.13
N ALA A 61 5.11 -11.83 0.46
CA ALA A 61 4.61 -13.01 1.14
C ALA A 61 3.64 -12.65 2.27
N ALA A 62 3.99 -11.66 3.10
CA ALA A 62 3.11 -11.21 4.18
C ALA A 62 1.81 -10.56 3.68
N LEU A 63 1.86 -9.81 2.58
CA LEU A 63 0.67 -9.21 1.96
C LEU A 63 -0.25 -10.28 1.37
N GLU A 64 0.31 -11.28 0.69
CA GLU A 64 -0.43 -12.43 0.15
C GLU A 64 -1.07 -13.27 1.26
N GLU A 65 -0.32 -13.54 2.34
CA GLU A 65 -0.81 -14.28 3.53
C GLU A 65 -1.92 -13.52 4.28
N SER A 66 -1.90 -12.18 4.28
CA SER A 66 -2.88 -11.37 4.99
C SER A 66 -4.31 -11.50 4.43
N GLY A 67 -4.48 -11.91 3.17
CA GLY A 67 -5.76 -12.24 2.53
C GLY A 67 -6.74 -11.08 2.26
N ASN A 68 -6.63 -9.95 2.95
CA ASN A 68 -7.44 -8.75 2.72
C ASN A 68 -6.58 -7.48 2.85
N LEU A 69 -6.23 -6.89 1.71
CA LEU A 69 -5.36 -5.72 1.63
C LEU A 69 -6.13 -4.38 1.62
N GLY A 70 -7.45 -4.42 1.49
CA GLY A 70 -8.28 -3.23 1.29
C GLY A 70 -8.10 -2.58 -0.08
N ASP A 71 -8.24 -1.27 -0.13
CA ASP A 71 -8.20 -0.45 -1.34
C ASP A 71 -6.81 0.12 -1.65
N LEU A 72 -5.95 0.24 -0.62
CA LEU A 72 -4.61 0.81 -0.72
C LEU A 72 -3.67 0.19 0.29
N VAL A 73 -2.47 -0.13 -0.18
CA VAL A 73 -1.33 -0.53 0.64
C VAL A 73 -0.29 0.59 0.62
N LEU A 74 0.10 1.05 1.80
CA LEU A 74 1.13 2.06 1.98
C LEU A 74 2.37 1.44 2.60
N LEU A 75 3.52 1.67 1.96
CA LEU A 75 4.81 1.18 2.41
C LEU A 75 5.76 2.35 2.69
N PRO A 76 6.65 2.24 3.68
CA PRO A 76 7.75 3.17 3.86
C PRO A 76 8.65 3.22 2.62
N ARG A 77 8.86 4.42 2.05
CA ARG A 77 9.82 4.63 0.96
C ARG A 77 11.26 4.22 1.32
N VAL A 78 11.58 4.20 2.61
CA VAL A 78 12.90 3.76 3.13
C VAL A 78 13.20 2.29 2.83
N MET A 79 12.20 1.47 2.46
CA MET A 79 12.39 0.09 2.01
C MET A 79 13.05 0.00 0.62
N LEU A 80 13.04 1.10 -0.13
CA LEU A 80 13.58 1.15 -1.48
C LEU A 80 14.98 1.76 -1.49
N ASP A 81 15.69 1.54 -2.60
CA ASP A 81 16.92 2.24 -2.91
C ASP A 81 16.73 3.77 -3.01
N ASN A 82 17.86 4.48 -3.10
CA ASN A 82 17.87 5.94 -3.17
C ASN A 82 17.05 6.46 -4.35
N GLU A 83 17.06 5.74 -5.48
CA GLU A 83 16.28 6.07 -6.67
C GLU A 83 14.78 5.82 -6.47
N GLY A 84 14.42 4.83 -5.65
CA GLY A 84 13.04 4.43 -5.38
C GLY A 84 12.48 3.48 -6.40
N VAL A 85 13.35 2.67 -7.02
CA VAL A 85 13.00 1.79 -8.12
C VAL A 85 13.08 0.32 -7.72
N ARG A 86 13.85 -0.01 -6.69
CA ARG A 86 14.12 -1.40 -6.26
C ARG A 86 14.16 -1.55 -4.73
N PHE A 87 13.82 -2.73 -4.26
CA PHE A 87 14.09 -3.21 -2.91
C PHE A 87 15.54 -3.74 -2.79
N LEU A 88 15.97 -4.13 -1.60
CA LEU A 88 17.31 -4.68 -1.36
C LEU A 88 17.57 -6.05 -2.00
N ASP A 89 16.52 -6.79 -2.33
CA ASP A 89 16.54 -8.09 -2.99
C ASP A 89 16.36 -7.98 -4.52
N ASP A 90 16.66 -6.82 -5.10
CA ASP A 90 16.55 -6.48 -6.52
C ASP A 90 15.13 -6.53 -7.12
N VAL A 91 14.11 -6.84 -6.32
CA VAL A 91 12.71 -6.74 -6.74
C VAL A 91 12.41 -5.30 -7.11
N THR A 92 11.92 -5.07 -8.33
CA THR A 92 11.56 -3.71 -8.76
C THR A 92 10.19 -3.30 -8.20
N VAL A 93 9.98 -1.99 -8.03
CA VAL A 93 8.68 -1.44 -7.65
C VAL A 93 7.60 -1.81 -8.66
N GLU A 94 7.94 -1.86 -9.94
CA GLU A 94 7.01 -2.24 -11.01
C GLU A 94 6.55 -3.69 -10.86
N GLU A 95 7.49 -4.62 -10.67
CA GLU A 95 7.18 -6.03 -10.42
C GLU A 95 6.38 -6.23 -9.13
N PHE A 96 6.76 -5.53 -8.06
CA PHE A 96 6.08 -5.58 -6.78
C PHE A 96 4.62 -5.15 -6.91
N LYS A 97 4.38 -4.01 -7.58
CA LYS A 97 3.02 -3.49 -7.82
C LYS A 97 2.21 -4.41 -8.73
N ALA A 98 2.83 -5.01 -9.75
CA ALA A 98 2.16 -5.91 -10.68
C ALA A 98 1.66 -7.22 -10.03
N ARG A 99 2.28 -7.65 -8.92
CA ARG A 99 1.86 -8.85 -8.19
C ARG A 99 0.67 -8.63 -7.26
N LEU A 100 0.39 -7.38 -6.88
CA LEU A 100 -0.66 -7.05 -5.93
C LEU A 100 -1.90 -6.51 -6.66
N PRO A 101 -3.11 -7.00 -6.34
CA PRO A 101 -4.34 -6.58 -7.03
C PRO A 101 -4.85 -5.20 -6.58
N VAL A 102 -4.12 -4.52 -5.69
CA VAL A 102 -4.53 -3.30 -5.00
C VAL A 102 -3.58 -2.15 -5.31
N ARG A 103 -4.04 -0.90 -5.11
CA ARG A 103 -3.18 0.26 -5.25
C ARG A 103 -2.08 0.20 -4.19
N VAL A 104 -0.85 0.45 -4.60
CA VAL A 104 0.33 0.40 -3.74
C VAL A 104 1.10 1.71 -3.90
N GLU A 105 1.42 2.35 -2.77
CA GLU A 105 2.22 3.58 -2.74
C GLU A 105 3.31 3.54 -1.69
N PHE A 106 4.39 4.27 -1.96
CA PHE A 106 5.54 4.40 -1.09
C PHE A 106 5.58 5.81 -0.51
N VAL A 107 5.51 5.92 0.81
CA VAL A 107 5.40 7.19 1.54
C VAL A 107 6.61 7.41 2.43
N ARG A 108 7.06 8.67 2.54
CA ARG A 108 8.25 9.05 3.31
C ARG A 108 7.95 9.45 4.75
N ASN A 109 6.76 9.95 5.02
CA ASN A 109 6.41 10.54 6.30
C ASN A 109 4.88 10.54 6.52
N ALA A 110 4.45 10.96 7.71
CA ALA A 110 3.03 11.02 8.09
C ALA A 110 2.18 11.90 7.15
N GLN A 111 2.74 13.01 6.65
CA GLN A 111 2.02 13.92 5.75
C GLN A 111 1.72 13.23 4.41
N GLU A 112 2.72 12.60 3.79
CA GLU A 112 2.52 11.82 2.56
C GLU A 112 1.53 10.67 2.77
N THR A 113 1.54 10.02 3.93
CA THR A 113 0.53 8.98 4.28
C THR A 113 -0.88 9.57 4.31
N ILE A 114 -1.09 10.70 4.99
CA ILE A 114 -2.40 11.36 5.08
C ILE A 114 -2.88 11.80 3.70
N ASP A 115 -1.99 12.35 2.88
CA ASP A 115 -2.32 12.82 1.53
C ASP A 115 -2.70 11.65 0.61
N ALA A 116 -1.98 10.53 0.67
CA ALA A 116 -2.32 9.32 -0.08
C ALA A 116 -3.70 8.77 0.32
N ILE A 117 -3.98 8.75 1.63
CA ILE A 117 -5.27 8.35 2.19
C ILE A 117 -6.41 9.28 1.73
N ARG A 118 -6.19 10.59 1.73
CA ARG A 118 -7.19 11.57 1.25
C ARG A 118 -7.37 11.53 -0.26
N SER A 119 -6.35 11.14 -1.01
CA SER A 119 -6.47 10.93 -2.46
C SER A 119 -7.43 9.78 -2.80
N LEU A 120 -7.53 8.77 -1.93
CA LEU A 120 -8.62 7.80 -2.01
C LEU A 120 -9.95 8.45 -1.64
N ALA A 121 -9.98 9.33 -0.63
CA ALA A 121 -11.20 9.96 -0.12
C ALA A 121 -11.98 10.77 -1.19
N ALA A 122 -11.27 11.38 -2.15
CA ALA A 122 -11.89 12.08 -3.28
C ALA A 122 -12.78 11.13 -4.11
N PRO A 123 -13.93 11.59 -4.64
CA PRO A 123 -14.71 10.77 -5.55
C PRO A 123 -13.85 10.43 -6.76
N THR A 124 -13.58 9.14 -6.96
CA THR A 124 -13.08 8.60 -8.22
C THR A 124 -14.03 9.10 -9.30
N ARG A 125 -13.56 10.04 -10.14
CA ARG A 125 -14.20 10.30 -11.43
C ARG A 125 -14.26 8.95 -12.13
N GLU A 126 -15.47 8.47 -12.40
CA GLU A 126 -15.74 7.22 -13.10
C GLU A 126 -14.72 7.04 -14.23
N ALA A 127 -14.00 5.91 -14.19
CA ALA A 127 -13.30 5.41 -15.34
C ALA A 127 -14.34 5.27 -16.46
N THR A 128 -14.27 6.16 -17.44
CA THR A 128 -15.09 6.13 -18.65
C THR A 128 -15.00 4.73 -19.26
N ALA A 129 -16.12 4.01 -19.21
CA ALA A 129 -16.33 2.76 -19.93
C ALA A 129 -15.98 2.95 -21.42
N PRO A 130 -15.46 1.94 -22.11
CA PRO A 130 -15.13 2.05 -23.53
C PRO A 130 -16.43 2.31 -24.31
N LYS A 131 -16.42 3.36 -25.15
CA LYS A 131 -17.51 3.64 -26.09
C LYS A 131 -17.72 2.44 -27.01
N VAL A 132 -18.79 1.69 -26.80
CA VAL A 132 -19.30 0.72 -27.78
C VAL A 132 -19.70 1.51 -29.03
N THR A 133 -18.90 1.38 -30.09
CA THR A 133 -19.23 1.95 -31.40
C THR A 133 -20.24 1.03 -32.07
N VAL A 134 -21.52 1.33 -31.95
CA VAL A 134 -22.57 0.68 -32.75
C VAL A 134 -22.45 1.20 -34.18
N ARG A 135 -21.99 0.34 -35.10
CA ARG A 135 -22.04 0.62 -36.55
C ARG A 135 -23.49 0.46 -37.02
N ILE A 136 -24.15 1.59 -37.24
CA ILE A 136 -25.44 1.64 -37.93
C ILE A 136 -25.13 1.54 -39.43
N GLN A 137 -25.40 0.39 -40.05
CA GLN A 137 -25.47 0.31 -41.51
C GLN A 137 -26.87 0.78 -41.94
N ALA A 138 -26.90 1.82 -42.76
CA ALA A 138 -28.10 2.24 -43.48
C ALA A 138 -27.85 2.07 -44.99
N ARG A 139 -28.82 1.38 -45.61
CA ARG A 139 -29.03 1.10 -47.04
C ARG A 139 -28.32 -0.11 -47.63
#